data_AF-A0A3C0TIC1-F1
#
_entry.id   AF-A0A3C0TIC1-F1
#
_cell.length_a   1.000
_cell.length_b   1.000
_cell.length_c   1.000
_cell.angle_alpha   90.00
_cell.angle_beta   90.00
_cell.angle_gamma   90.00
#
_symmetry.space_group_name_H-M   'P 1'
#
loop_
_entity.id
_entity.type
_entity.pdbx_description
1 polymer ?
#
loop_
_entity_poly.entity_id
_entity_poly.type
_entity_poly.pdbx_seq_one_letter_code
_entity_poly.pdbx_strand_id
1 'polypeptide(L)'
;RLGYDRRGILLQTALTWIILPLSYLLTDPERNINWVFGFFNQRQILFDPWAFVVFCMAAYPLLLYLPTHALVLGAARHCTALRIQLRRE
;
A
#
# COMPACT_ATOMS: atom_id res chain seq x y z
N ARG A 1 -21.97 -9.26 6.40
CA ARG A 1 -21.25 -7.97 6.36
C ARG A 1 -20.18 -8.10 5.29
N LEU A 2 -20.06 -7.19 4.32
CA LEU A 2 -18.88 -7.16 3.43
C LEU A 2 -17.66 -6.89 4.33
N GLY A 3 -16.82 -7.91 4.49
CA GLY A 3 -15.88 -8.07 5.59
C GLY A 3 -14.54 -7.38 5.36
N TYR A 4 -14.52 -6.06 5.28
CA TYR A 4 -13.26 -5.31 5.32
C TYR A 4 -12.81 -5.10 6.77
N ASP A 5 -11.68 -5.69 7.15
CA ASP A 5 -11.09 -5.46 8.48
C ASP A 5 -10.24 -4.18 8.46
N ARG A 6 -10.51 -3.28 9.40
CA ARG A 6 -9.79 -2.01 9.57
C ARG A 6 -8.31 -2.22 9.90
N ARG A 7 -7.95 -3.36 10.48
CA ARG A 7 -6.56 -3.70 10.82
C ARG A 7 -5.72 -4.04 9.61
N GLY A 8 -6.33 -4.27 8.44
CA GLY A 8 -5.63 -4.65 7.21
C GLY A 8 -4.52 -3.67 6.84
N ILE A 9 -4.72 -2.37 7.05
CA ILE A 9 -3.70 -1.37 6.73
C ILE A 9 -2.43 -1.50 7.58
N LEU A 10 -2.55 -1.91 8.85
CA LEU A 10 -1.41 -2.09 9.74
C LEU A 10 -0.59 -3.30 9.30
N LEU A 11 -1.26 -4.43 9.03
CA LEU A 11 -0.58 -5.65 8.58
C LEU A 11 0.05 -5.45 7.20
N GLN A 12 -0.63 -4.79 6.28
CA GLN A 12 -0.10 -4.48 4.96
C GLN A 12 1.13 -3.55 5.04
N THR A 13 1.08 -2.53 5.90
CA THR A 13 2.23 -1.63 6.12
C THR A 13 3.42 -2.38 6.70
N ALA A 14 3.20 -3.18 7.75
CA ALA A 14 4.26 -3.99 8.36
C ALA A 14 4.88 -4.97 7.35
N LEU A 15 4.04 -5.61 6.53
CA LEU A 15 4.51 -6.51 5.48
C LEU A 15 5.37 -5.77 4.45
N THR A 16 4.95 -4.58 4.00
CA THR A 16 5.73 -3.74 3.08
C THR A 16 7.07 -3.33 3.69
N TRP A 17 7.10 -2.99 4.97
CA TRP A 17 8.33 -2.62 5.67
C TRP A 17 9.31 -3.78 5.81
N ILE A 18 8.84 -5.03 5.73
CA ILE A 18 9.70 -6.21 5.71
C ILE A 18 10.11 -6.56 4.27
N ILE A 19 9.15 -6.58 3.35
CA ILE A 19 9.37 -7.05 1.98
C ILE A 19 10.28 -6.09 1.19
N LEU A 20 10.16 -4.77 1.35
CA LEU A 20 10.96 -3.84 0.55
C LEU A 20 12.46 -3.92 0.87
N PRO A 21 12.91 -3.90 2.15
CA PRO A 21 14.33 -4.13 2.47
C PRO A 21 14.81 -5.50 2.02
N LEU A 22 14.01 -6.56 2.22
CA LEU A 22 14.39 -7.90 1.76
C LEU A 22 14.53 -7.97 0.25
N SER A 23 13.64 -7.31 -0.50
CA SER A 23 13.75 -7.25 -1.96
C SER A 23 15.04 -6.54 -2.37
N TYR A 24 15.38 -5.43 -1.72
CA TYR A 24 16.61 -4.70 -2.00
C TYR A 24 17.87 -5.53 -1.70
N LEU A 25 17.86 -6.33 -0.64
CA LEU A 25 18.99 -7.16 -0.23
C LEU A 25 19.13 -8.46 -1.02
N LEU A 26 18.02 -9.04 -1.48
CA LEU A 26 17.96 -10.42 -1.97
C LEU A 26 17.61 -10.54 -3.45
N THR A 27 17.40 -9.44 -4.18
CA THR A 27 17.03 -9.48 -5.60
C THR A 27 17.92 -8.61 -6.47
N ASP A 28 18.06 -9.00 -7.73
CA ASP A 28 18.83 -8.26 -8.72
C ASP A 28 18.06 -7.01 -9.20
N PRO A 29 18.74 -5.90 -9.50
CA PRO A 29 18.10 -4.70 -10.05
C PRO A 29 17.35 -4.92 -11.38
N GLU A 30 17.72 -5.95 -12.15
CA GLU A 30 17.00 -6.34 -13.37
C GLU A 30 15.61 -6.94 -13.07
N ARG A 31 15.37 -7.40 -11.84
CA ARG A 31 14.12 -8.01 -11.35
C ARG A 31 13.40 -7.09 -10.36
N ASN A 32 13.47 -5.78 -10.59
CA ASN A 32 12.98 -4.74 -9.69
C ASN A 32 11.45 -4.57 -9.70
N ILE A 33 10.71 -5.65 -9.42
CA ILE A 33 9.24 -5.65 -9.38
C ILE A 33 8.70 -4.70 -8.30
N ASN A 34 9.38 -4.65 -7.15
CA ASN A 34 8.97 -3.82 -6.01
C ASN A 34 9.45 -2.36 -6.11
N TRP A 35 10.13 -2.00 -7.21
CA TRP A 35 10.71 -0.67 -7.45
C TRP A 35 11.61 -0.15 -6.34
N VAL A 36 12.38 -1.03 -5.71
CA VAL A 36 13.36 -0.67 -4.66
C VAL A 36 14.69 -0.15 -5.22
N PHE A 37 14.95 -0.32 -6.53
CA PHE A 37 16.13 0.22 -7.22
C PHE A 37 15.83 1.42 -8.13
N GLY A 38 14.54 1.81 -8.21
CA GLY A 38 14.03 2.89 -9.04
C GLY A 38 12.68 2.55 -9.68
N PHE A 39 11.96 3.56 -10.14
CA PHE A 39 10.62 3.41 -10.69
C PHE A 39 10.62 3.13 -12.19
N PHE A 40 9.58 2.46 -12.69
CA PHE A 40 9.34 2.25 -14.13
C PHE A 40 10.52 1.63 -14.90
N ASN A 41 11.20 0.69 -14.24
CA ASN A 41 12.40 0.02 -14.77
C ASN A 41 13.58 0.98 -15.07
N GLN A 42 13.54 2.20 -14.54
CA GLN A 42 14.64 3.15 -14.56
C GLN A 42 15.43 3.02 -13.27
N ARG A 43 16.75 3.04 -13.36
CA ARG A 43 17.61 3.09 -12.17
C ARG A 43 17.54 4.50 -11.57
N GLN A 44 17.22 4.59 -10.28
CA GLN A 44 17.27 5.88 -9.59
C GLN A 44 18.74 6.25 -9.32
N ILE A 45 19.09 7.53 -9.51
CA ILE A 45 20.45 8.06 -9.30
C ILE A 45 20.48 9.28 -8.36
N LEU A 46 19.31 9.72 -7.88
CA LEU A 46 19.17 10.97 -7.14
C LEU A 46 19.39 10.78 -5.63
N PHE A 47 19.03 9.62 -5.10
CA PHE A 47 19.10 9.31 -3.69
C PHE A 47 20.21 8.30 -3.40
N ASP A 48 20.72 8.36 -2.17
CA ASP A 48 21.35 7.19 -1.57
C ASP A 48 20.39 5.97 -1.69
N PRO A 49 20.90 4.77 -2.06
CA PRO A 49 20.03 3.62 -2.29
C PRO A 49 19.13 3.26 -1.11
N TRP A 50 19.62 3.33 0.12
CA TRP A 50 18.81 3.02 1.31
C TRP A 50 17.83 4.13 1.62
N ALA A 51 18.20 5.40 1.40
CA ALA A 51 17.26 6.51 1.51
C ALA A 51 16.07 6.34 0.56
N PHE A 52 16.31 5.82 -0.66
CA PHE A 52 15.25 5.51 -1.61
C PHE A 52 14.35 4.35 -1.13
N VAL A 53 14.91 3.29 -0.55
CA VAL A 53 14.11 2.19 0.03
C VAL A 53 13.22 2.70 1.17
N VAL A 54 13.77 3.50 2.08
CA VAL A 54 13.01 4.11 3.19
C VAL A 54 11.93 5.04 2.66
N PHE A 55 12.22 5.82 1.61
CA PHE A 55 11.22 6.61 0.92
C PHE A 55 10.07 5.74 0.41
N CYS A 56 10.35 4.64 -0.28
CA CYS A 56 9.31 3.71 -0.76
C CYS A 56 8.50 3.09 0.40
N MET A 57 9.16 2.74 1.52
CA MET A 57 8.51 2.22 2.73
C MET A 57 7.50 3.20 3.32
N ALA A 58 7.73 4.51 3.20
CA ALA A 58 6.77 5.54 3.61
C ALA A 58 5.73 5.85 2.51
N ALA A 59 6.17 5.97 1.26
CA ALA A 59 5.33 6.38 0.14
C ALA A 59 4.22 5.36 -0.14
N TYR A 60 4.48 4.05 -0.07
CA TYR A 60 3.48 3.04 -0.41
C TYR A 60 2.29 3.05 0.58
N PRO A 61 2.50 3.03 1.91
CA PRO A 61 1.40 3.20 2.86
C PRO A 61 0.63 4.51 2.68
N LEU A 62 1.32 5.63 2.49
CA LEU A 62 0.69 6.95 2.45
C LEU A 62 -0.07 7.21 1.15
N LEU A 63 0.48 6.81 0.02
CA LEU A 63 -0.04 7.16 -1.31
C LEU A 63 -0.88 6.05 -1.94
N LEU A 64 -0.68 4.79 -1.54
CA LEU A 64 -1.42 3.65 -2.11
C LEU A 64 -2.38 3.04 -1.10
N TYR A 65 -1.89 2.67 0.09
CA TYR A 65 -2.70 1.89 1.03
C TYR A 65 -3.73 2.76 1.74
N LEU A 66 -3.34 3.92 2.27
CA LEU A 66 -4.23 4.80 3.01
C LEU A 66 -5.39 5.34 2.16
N PRO A 67 -5.19 5.80 0.91
CA PRO A 67 -6.30 6.24 0.07
C PRO A 67 -7.24 5.08 -0.29
N THR A 68 -6.68 3.90 -0.62
CA THR A 68 -7.48 2.70 -0.92
C THR A 68 -8.29 2.25 0.30
N HIS A 69 -7.68 2.23 1.48
CA HIS A 69 -8.32 1.90 2.75
C HIS A 69 -9.49 2.85 3.04
N ALA A 70 -9.27 4.16 2.88
CA ALA A 70 -10.30 5.17 3.06
C ALA A 70 -11.45 5.00 2.07
N LEU A 71 -11.15 4.72 0.80
CA LEU A 71 -12.15 4.49 -0.24
C LEU A 71 -13.03 3.27 0.08
N VAL A 72 -12.43 2.15 0.46
CA VAL A 72 -13.16 0.92 0.81
C VAL A 72 -14.03 1.14 2.05
N LEU A 73 -13.52 1.82 3.08
CA LEU A 73 -14.32 2.17 4.26
C LEU A 73 -15.47 3.12 3.93
N GLY A 74 -15.24 4.10 3.06
CA GLY A 74 -16.26 5.02 2.57
C GLY A 74 -17.39 4.29 1.85
N ALA A 75 -17.03 3.44 0.88
CA ALA A 75 -17.98 2.63 0.13
C ALA A 75 -18.78 1.69 1.05
N ALA A 76 -18.12 1.01 1.99
CA ALA A 76 -18.78 0.12 2.94
C ALA A 76 -19.80 0.85 3.84
N ARG A 77 -19.48 2.07 4.28
CA ARG A 77 -20.39 2.93 5.04
C ARG A 77 -21.59 3.35 4.20
N HIS A 78 -21.36 3.78 2.96
CA HIS A 78 -22.41 4.21 2.04
C HIS A 78 -23.41 3.09 1.74
N CYS A 79 -22.93 1.88 1.39
CA CYS A 79 -23.79 0.73 1.15
C CYS A 79 -24.60 0.31 2.38
N THR A 80 -24.01 0.44 3.58
CA THR A 80 -24.72 0.15 4.83
C THR A 80 -25.85 1.14 5.08
N ALA A 81 -25.63 2.43 4.82
CA ALA A 81 -26.65 3.47 4.94
C ALA A 81 -27.82 3.26 3.97
N LEU A 82 -27.53 3.03 2.69
CA LEU A 82 -28.55 2.73 1.67
C LEU A 82 -29.38 1.51 2.04
N ARG A 83 -28.74 0.44 2.54
CA ARG A 83 -29.45 -0.78 2.97
C ARG A 83 -30.40 -0.54 4.14
N ILE A 84 -30.09 0.39 5.04
CA ILE A 84 -30.97 0.75 6.16
C ILE A 84 -32.17 1.56 5.65
N GLN A 85 -31.95 2.50 4.71
CA GLN A 85 -33.01 3.29 4.09
C GLN A 85 -34.01 2.39 3.35
N LEU A 86 -33.53 1.50 2.47
CA LEU A 86 -34.38 0.57 1.71
C LEU A 86 -35.15 -0.45 2.54
N ARG A 87 -34.78 -0.67 3.81
CA ARG A 87 -35.51 -1.58 4.72
C ARG A 87 -36.63 -0.85 5.49
N ARG A 88 -36.61 0.48 5.53
CA ARG A 88 -37.59 1.30 6.25
C ARG A 88 -38.79 1.70 5.40
N GLU A 89 -38.64 1.66 4.07
CA GLU A 89 -39.72 1.71 3.08
C GLU A 89 -40.31 0.31 2.86
#